data_AF-A0A1Y2M708-F1
#
_entry.id   AF-A0A1Y2M708-F1
#
_cell.length_a   1.000
_cell.length_b   1.000
_cell.length_c   1.000
_cell.angle_alpha   90.00
_cell.angle_beta   90.00
_cell.angle_gamma   90.00
#
_symmetry.space_group_name_H-M   'P 1'
#
loop_
_entity.id
_entity.type
_entity.pdbx_description
1 polymer ?
#
loop_
_entity_poly.entity_id
_entity_poly.type
_entity_poly.pdbx_seq_one_letter_code
_entity_poly.pdbx_strand_id
1 'polypeptide(L)'
;MDYFAHPHPLDTQLITWPFFVDFENRRAIVLDEGDQPIVLTAIADDSEILARALEDERVWPTTGGVAGCRTSINELLALGKKIRGGEWSVERVRGEDIRNGELKTSWVPLMSHPVIPSDDRAQWSREFLVMFFVGILNGAWDVSAEWNERFPDYKFTSVEEYLTKAWEGKP
;
A
#
# COMPACT_ATOMS: atom_id res chain seq x y z
N MET A 1 -3.43 -1.67 3.53
CA MET A 1 -4.03 -2.40 2.37
C MET A 1 -5.07 -1.54 1.67
N ASP A 2 -5.75 -0.71 2.44
CA ASP A 2 -6.92 0.10 2.13
C ASP A 2 -6.76 1.03 0.92
N TYR A 3 -5.56 1.58 0.71
CA TYR A 3 -5.25 2.40 -0.47
C TYR A 3 -5.39 1.62 -1.80
N PHE A 4 -5.07 0.32 -1.81
CA PHE A 4 -5.25 -0.54 -2.98
C PHE A 4 -6.71 -0.96 -3.19
N ALA A 5 -7.60 -0.61 -2.25
CA ALA A 5 -9.03 -0.77 -2.38
C ALA A 5 -9.76 0.53 -2.76
N HIS A 6 -9.08 1.65 -2.97
CA HIS A 6 -9.72 2.89 -3.38
C HIS A 6 -10.50 2.71 -4.72
N PRO A 7 -11.77 3.17 -4.84
CA PRO A 7 -12.55 4.00 -3.91
C PRO A 7 -13.47 3.20 -2.96
N HIS A 8 -13.22 1.92 -2.78
CA HIS A 8 -14.00 0.96 -1.98
C HIS A 8 -13.21 0.39 -0.77
N PRO A 9 -12.55 1.21 0.07
CA PRO A 9 -11.91 0.67 1.27
C PRO A 9 -12.97 0.04 2.19
N LEU A 10 -12.58 -1.03 2.90
CA LEU A 10 -13.48 -1.70 3.84
C LEU A 10 -13.71 -0.84 5.10
N ASP A 11 -12.73 -0.02 5.47
CA ASP A 11 -12.87 1.01 6.49
C ASP A 11 -13.25 2.36 5.83
N THR A 12 -14.42 2.88 6.20
CA THR A 12 -14.96 4.14 5.63
C THR A 12 -14.43 5.41 6.29
N GLN A 13 -13.70 5.29 7.41
CA GLN A 13 -13.13 6.43 8.13
C GLN A 13 -11.76 6.83 7.56
N LEU A 14 -11.08 5.93 6.85
CA LEU A 14 -9.83 6.22 6.19
C LEU A 14 -10.04 6.94 4.84
N ILE A 15 -9.48 8.14 4.72
CA ILE A 15 -9.41 8.86 3.45
C ILE A 15 -8.35 8.17 2.57
N THR A 16 -8.80 7.55 1.48
CA THR A 16 -7.92 6.90 0.49
C THR A 16 -7.95 7.65 -0.84
N TRP A 17 -6.93 7.42 -1.66
CA TRP A 17 -6.83 7.94 -3.03
C TRP A 17 -6.17 6.87 -3.93
N PRO A 18 -6.26 6.99 -5.27
CA PRO A 18 -5.63 6.04 -6.19
C PRO A 18 -4.13 5.93 -5.92
N PHE A 19 -3.57 4.74 -6.12
CA PHE A 19 -2.16 4.47 -5.81
C PHE A 19 -1.43 3.75 -6.95
N PHE A 20 -0.17 3.33 -6.75
CA PHE A 20 0.66 2.81 -7.85
C PHE A 20 0.19 1.46 -8.40
N VAL A 21 -0.65 0.72 -7.69
CA VAL A 21 -1.50 -0.33 -8.27
C VAL A 21 -2.95 0.14 -8.14
N ASP A 22 -3.48 0.67 -9.23
CA ASP A 22 -4.82 1.24 -9.31
C ASP A 22 -5.77 0.17 -9.84
N PHE A 23 -6.40 -0.53 -8.90
CA PHE A 23 -7.34 -1.58 -9.20
C PHE A 23 -8.53 -1.00 -9.97
N GLU A 24 -9.12 0.12 -9.51
CA GLU A 24 -10.28 0.78 -10.15
C GLU A 24 -10.12 0.87 -11.66
N ASN A 25 -9.00 1.46 -12.09
CA ASN A 25 -8.70 1.71 -13.49
C ASN A 25 -7.84 0.62 -14.17
N ARG A 26 -7.60 -0.52 -13.49
CA ARG A 26 -6.78 -1.64 -13.96
C ARG A 26 -5.44 -1.18 -14.54
N ARG A 27 -4.69 -0.39 -13.76
CA ARG A 27 -3.38 0.09 -14.19
C ARG A 27 -2.36 0.06 -13.07
N ALA A 28 -1.09 -0.08 -13.41
CA ALA A 28 -0.02 -0.16 -12.43
C ALA A 28 1.25 0.53 -12.91
N ILE A 29 2.01 1.05 -11.94
CA ILE A 29 3.39 1.50 -12.11
C ILE A 29 4.27 0.54 -11.31
N VAL A 30 5.12 -0.19 -12.00
CA VAL A 30 6.02 -1.20 -11.44
C VAL A 30 7.44 -0.63 -11.34
N LEU A 31 8.04 -0.73 -10.16
CA LEU A 31 9.38 -0.23 -9.87
C LEU A 31 10.44 -1.30 -10.17
N ASP A 32 11.34 -1.03 -11.10
CA ASP A 32 12.33 -2.01 -11.60
C ASP A 32 11.65 -3.34 -12.00
N GLU A 33 12.01 -4.43 -11.33
CA GLU A 33 11.39 -5.74 -11.52
C GLU A 33 10.13 -5.95 -10.69
N GLY A 34 9.85 -5.10 -9.70
CA GLY A 34 8.63 -5.16 -8.88
C GLY A 34 8.60 -6.29 -7.84
N ASP A 35 9.77 -6.85 -7.51
CA ASP A 35 9.97 -7.96 -6.58
C ASP A 35 10.41 -7.51 -5.18
N GLN A 36 10.61 -6.20 -4.98
CA GLN A 36 11.01 -5.67 -3.69
C GLN A 36 9.93 -5.98 -2.64
N PRO A 37 10.31 -6.46 -1.44
CA PRO A 37 9.37 -6.79 -0.41
C PRO A 37 8.71 -5.53 0.14
N ILE A 38 7.39 -5.59 0.28
CA ILE A 38 6.57 -4.61 0.96
C ILE A 38 5.64 -5.32 1.93
N VAL A 39 5.39 -4.69 3.07
CA VAL A 39 4.45 -5.16 4.06
C VAL A 39 3.23 -4.24 4.04
N LEU A 40 2.06 -4.85 3.90
CA LEU A 40 0.79 -4.16 3.97
C LEU A 40 0.02 -4.67 5.19
N THR A 41 -0.51 -3.74 5.96
CA THR A 41 -1.41 -4.03 7.08
C THR A 41 -2.75 -3.34 6.82
N ALA A 42 -3.86 -3.96 7.19
CA ALA A 42 -5.17 -3.31 7.14
C ALA A 42 -5.28 -2.31 8.29
N ILE A 43 -5.89 -1.15 8.08
CA ILE A 43 -6.00 -0.12 9.14
C ILE A 43 -6.75 -0.63 10.38
N ALA A 44 -7.69 -1.55 10.20
CA ALA A 44 -8.40 -2.22 11.28
C ALA A 44 -7.46 -3.11 12.12
N ASP A 45 -6.50 -3.79 11.49
CA ASP A 45 -5.51 -4.61 12.19
C ASP A 45 -4.53 -3.72 12.98
N ASP A 46 -4.08 -2.60 12.39
CA ASP A 46 -3.24 -1.63 13.11
C ASP A 46 -3.97 -1.05 14.33
N SER A 47 -5.27 -0.77 14.21
CA SER A 47 -6.10 -0.24 15.29
C SER A 47 -6.26 -1.25 16.43
N GLU A 48 -6.47 -2.51 16.12
CA GLU A 48 -6.60 -3.60 17.09
C GLU A 48 -5.27 -3.88 17.81
N ILE A 49 -4.15 -3.90 17.07
CA ILE A 49 -2.82 -4.02 17.67
C ILE A 49 -2.51 -2.85 18.59
N LEU A 50 -2.86 -1.62 18.19
CA LEU A 50 -2.70 -0.45 19.04
C LEU A 50 -3.55 -0.56 20.31
N ALA A 51 -4.80 -1.00 20.21
CA ALA A 51 -5.67 -1.21 21.37
C ALA A 51 -5.05 -2.20 22.35
N ARG A 52 -4.58 -3.36 21.86
CA ARG A 52 -3.86 -4.36 22.67
C ARG A 52 -2.58 -3.81 23.29
N ALA A 53 -1.82 -3.02 22.53
CA ALA A 53 -0.59 -2.40 23.02
C ALA A 53 -0.85 -1.43 24.18
N LEU A 54 -1.97 -0.71 24.16
CA LEU A 54 -2.38 0.20 25.24
C LEU A 54 -2.79 -0.54 26.53
N GLU A 55 -3.32 -1.75 26.41
CA GLU A 55 -3.69 -2.61 27.55
C GLU A 55 -2.52 -3.46 28.09
N ASP A 56 -1.43 -3.54 27.32
CA ASP A 56 -0.28 -4.38 27.65
C ASP A 56 0.73 -3.65 28.54
N GLU A 57 0.86 -4.13 29.78
CA GLU A 57 1.76 -3.55 30.79
C GLU A 57 3.25 -3.72 30.48
N ARG A 58 3.64 -4.61 29.56
CA ARG A 58 5.07 -4.79 29.22
C ARG A 58 5.58 -3.55 28.49
N VAL A 59 6.85 -3.18 28.69
CA VAL A 59 7.46 -2.01 28.00
C VAL A 59 7.34 -2.16 26.48
N TRP A 60 6.90 -1.10 25.79
CA TRP A 60 6.79 -1.11 24.34
C TRP A 60 8.16 -1.26 23.68
N PRO A 61 8.29 -2.04 22.60
CA PRO A 61 9.56 -2.20 21.91
C PRO A 61 9.96 -0.88 21.24
N THR A 62 11.27 -0.62 21.14
CA THR A 62 11.78 0.57 20.44
C THR A 62 11.47 0.52 18.94
N THR A 63 11.54 -0.67 18.34
CA THR A 63 11.03 -0.95 17.00
C THR A 63 9.71 -1.68 17.14
N GLY A 64 8.63 -1.12 16.62
CA GLY A 64 7.27 -1.67 16.74
C GLY A 64 6.68 -1.99 15.37
N GLY A 65 7.31 -2.88 14.61
CA GLY A 65 6.79 -3.30 13.32
C GLY A 65 5.48 -4.09 13.48
N VAL A 66 4.50 -3.77 12.64
CA VAL A 66 3.23 -4.50 12.51
C VAL A 66 3.17 -5.06 11.09
N ALA A 67 3.36 -6.36 10.95
CA ALA A 67 3.44 -6.99 9.64
C ALA A 67 2.20 -7.81 9.31
N GLY A 68 1.20 -7.19 8.67
CA GLY A 68 -0.02 -7.87 8.26
C GLY A 68 0.22 -8.91 7.16
N CYS A 69 0.66 -8.46 5.99
CA CYS A 69 0.95 -9.31 4.84
C CYS A 69 2.19 -8.81 4.10
N ARG A 70 3.20 -9.67 3.98
CA ARG A 70 4.39 -9.42 3.16
C ARG A 70 4.12 -9.85 1.72
N THR A 71 4.39 -8.96 0.79
CA THR A 71 4.13 -9.13 -0.64
C THR A 71 5.11 -8.28 -1.47
N SER A 72 4.80 -8.05 -2.75
CA SER A 72 5.55 -7.24 -3.71
C SER A 72 4.60 -6.54 -4.68
N ILE A 73 5.09 -5.59 -5.48
CA ILE A 73 4.27 -4.91 -6.49
C ILE A 73 3.71 -5.92 -7.51
N ASN A 74 4.53 -6.89 -7.92
CA ASN A 74 4.11 -7.92 -8.88
C ASN A 74 3.04 -8.85 -8.31
N GLU A 75 3.16 -9.27 -7.05
CA GLU A 75 2.15 -10.13 -6.42
C GLU A 75 0.83 -9.37 -6.23
N LEU A 76 0.86 -8.10 -5.85
CA LEU A 76 -0.33 -7.24 -5.81
C LEU A 76 -0.97 -7.09 -7.19
N LEU A 77 -0.18 -6.86 -8.23
CA LEU A 77 -0.66 -6.76 -9.61
C LEU A 77 -1.26 -8.08 -10.09
N ALA A 78 -0.62 -9.21 -9.77
CA ALA A 78 -1.12 -10.54 -10.11
C ALA A 78 -2.45 -10.83 -9.41
N LEU A 79 -2.56 -10.47 -8.13
CA LEU A 79 -3.80 -10.56 -7.36
C LEU A 79 -4.89 -9.64 -7.94
N GLY A 80 -4.55 -8.42 -8.34
CA GLY A 80 -5.47 -7.51 -9.03
C GLY A 80 -5.99 -8.07 -10.33
N LYS A 81 -5.11 -8.64 -11.17
CA LYS A 81 -5.49 -9.34 -12.40
C LYS A 81 -6.41 -10.53 -12.12
N LYS A 82 -6.14 -11.31 -11.07
CA LYS A 82 -6.96 -12.44 -10.65
C LYS A 82 -8.37 -12.01 -10.24
N ILE A 83 -8.49 -10.96 -9.41
CA ILE A 83 -9.77 -10.53 -8.85
C ILE A 83 -10.59 -9.72 -9.86
N ARG A 84 -9.97 -8.73 -10.54
CA ARG A 84 -10.67 -7.77 -11.41
C ARG A 84 -10.75 -8.21 -12.87
N GLY A 85 -9.93 -9.16 -13.29
CA GLY A 85 -9.78 -9.53 -14.70
C GLY A 85 -9.45 -8.32 -15.58
N GLY A 86 -9.83 -8.43 -16.85
CA GLY A 86 -9.70 -7.36 -17.85
C GLY A 86 -8.26 -7.06 -18.27
N GLU A 87 -8.13 -6.11 -19.19
CA GLU A 87 -6.83 -5.61 -19.65
C GLU A 87 -6.22 -4.65 -18.62
N TRP A 88 -4.92 -4.78 -18.39
CA TRP A 88 -4.18 -3.93 -17.46
C TRP A 88 -3.13 -3.10 -18.19
N SER A 89 -3.15 -1.78 -17.98
CA SER A 89 -2.07 -0.89 -18.43
C SER A 89 -0.95 -0.87 -17.40
N VAL A 90 0.22 -1.40 -17.76
CA VAL A 90 1.36 -1.51 -16.84
C VAL A 90 2.53 -0.71 -17.38
N GLU A 91 2.97 0.27 -16.61
CA GLU A 91 4.19 1.04 -16.88
C GLU A 91 5.30 0.63 -15.91
N ARG A 92 6.54 0.64 -16.38
CA ARG A 92 7.71 0.37 -15.54
C ARG A 92 8.54 1.63 -15.39
N VAL A 93 8.97 1.91 -14.16
CA VAL A 93 9.87 3.01 -13.82
C VAL A 93 11.19 2.44 -13.31
N ARG A 94 12.30 3.10 -13.61
CA ARG A 94 13.64 2.66 -13.20
C ARG A 94 13.98 3.22 -11.84
N GLY A 95 14.46 2.39 -10.92
CA GLY A 95 14.89 2.80 -9.60
C GLY A 95 16.06 3.79 -9.63
N GLU A 96 16.89 3.76 -10.68
CA GLU A 96 17.91 4.79 -10.92
C GLU A 96 17.28 6.18 -11.12
N ASP A 97 16.27 6.29 -11.98
CA ASP A 97 15.56 7.54 -12.23
C ASP A 97 14.84 8.03 -10.95
N ILE A 98 14.19 7.10 -10.24
CA ILE A 98 13.51 7.40 -8.97
C ILE A 98 14.47 7.97 -7.91
N ARG A 99 15.69 7.41 -7.77
CA ARG A 99 16.69 7.94 -6.83
C ARG A 99 17.15 9.36 -7.18
N ASN A 100 17.05 9.74 -8.46
CA ASN A 100 17.34 11.09 -8.94
C ASN A 100 16.11 12.02 -8.88
N GLY A 101 14.98 11.57 -8.34
CA GLY A 101 13.74 12.34 -8.26
C GLY A 101 12.91 12.34 -9.55
N GLU A 102 13.26 11.51 -10.54
CA GLU A 102 12.64 11.49 -11.85
C GLU A 102 11.58 10.38 -11.97
N LEU A 103 10.31 10.75 -12.11
CA LEU A 103 9.20 9.81 -12.34
C LEU A 103 8.82 9.74 -13.83
N LYS A 104 9.41 8.84 -14.61
CA LYS A 104 9.13 8.69 -16.04
C LYS A 104 7.93 7.76 -16.29
N THR A 105 6.73 8.32 -16.37
CA THR A 105 5.44 7.61 -16.55
C THR A 105 4.46 8.51 -17.29
N SER A 106 3.51 7.93 -18.03
CA SER A 106 2.44 8.65 -18.72
C SER A 106 1.30 9.08 -17.77
N TRP A 107 1.22 8.47 -16.59
CA TRP A 107 0.19 8.76 -15.59
C TRP A 107 0.75 8.77 -14.16
N VAL A 108 0.14 9.57 -13.30
CA VAL A 108 0.44 9.63 -11.86
C VAL A 108 -0.87 9.49 -11.08
N PRO A 109 -0.96 8.63 -10.05
CA PRO A 109 -2.13 8.55 -9.19
C PRO A 109 -2.37 9.89 -8.49
N LEU A 110 -3.56 10.47 -8.62
CA LEU A 110 -3.85 11.80 -8.09
C LEU A 110 -4.29 11.71 -6.62
N MET A 111 -3.48 12.24 -5.71
CA MET A 111 -3.84 12.38 -4.30
C MET A 111 -5.06 13.29 -4.14
N SER A 112 -6.11 12.78 -3.50
CA SER A 112 -7.37 13.50 -3.29
C SER A 112 -7.58 13.98 -1.86
N HIS A 113 -6.58 13.80 -0.97
CA HIS A 113 -6.70 14.15 0.44
C HIS A 113 -7.03 15.65 0.62
N PRO A 114 -8.02 16.02 1.47
CA PRO A 114 -8.48 17.40 1.62
C PRO A 114 -7.42 18.40 2.10
N VAL A 115 -6.38 17.93 2.77
CA VAL A 115 -5.26 18.78 3.24
C VAL A 115 -4.42 19.34 2.10
N ILE A 116 -4.44 18.70 0.92
CA ILE A 116 -3.66 19.13 -0.25
C ILE A 116 -4.53 20.05 -1.11
N PRO A 117 -4.16 21.34 -1.27
CA PRO A 117 -4.86 22.28 -2.14
C PRO A 117 -4.98 21.74 -3.56
N SER A 118 -6.12 21.99 -4.22
CA SER A 118 -6.40 21.44 -5.57
C SER A 118 -5.30 21.71 -6.57
N ASP A 119 -4.76 22.93 -6.54
CA ASP A 119 -3.82 23.44 -7.53
C ASP A 119 -2.44 22.79 -7.37
N ASP A 120 -2.14 22.28 -6.17
CA ASP A 120 -0.86 21.64 -5.87
C ASP A 120 -0.91 20.11 -6.04
N ARG A 121 -2.10 19.50 -6.13
CA ARG A 121 -2.28 18.03 -6.10
C ARG A 121 -1.42 17.29 -7.12
N ALA A 122 -1.29 17.82 -8.34
CA ALA A 122 -0.51 17.16 -9.39
C ALA A 122 0.99 17.08 -9.03
N GLN A 123 1.55 18.17 -8.50
CA GLN A 123 2.93 18.21 -8.05
C GLN A 123 3.14 17.30 -6.84
N TRP A 124 2.30 17.44 -5.80
CA TRP A 124 2.39 16.60 -4.60
C TRP A 124 2.26 15.12 -4.90
N SER A 125 1.35 14.73 -5.79
CA SER A 125 1.17 13.33 -6.18
C SER A 125 2.43 12.73 -6.80
N ARG A 126 3.13 13.51 -7.62
CA ARG A 126 4.37 13.09 -8.27
C ARG A 126 5.50 12.94 -7.24
N GLU A 127 5.70 13.94 -6.40
CA GLU A 127 6.71 13.92 -5.34
C GLU A 127 6.47 12.80 -4.33
N PHE A 128 5.20 12.60 -3.95
CA PHE A 128 4.78 11.54 -3.04
C PHE A 128 5.04 10.15 -3.62
N LEU A 129 4.75 9.92 -4.90
CA LEU A 129 5.03 8.63 -5.52
C LEU A 129 6.54 8.36 -5.62
N VAL A 130 7.35 9.38 -5.94
CA VAL A 130 8.82 9.26 -5.91
C VAL A 130 9.30 8.90 -4.50
N MET A 131 8.83 9.62 -3.48
CA MET A 131 9.18 9.36 -2.07
C MET A 131 8.86 7.90 -1.68
N PHE A 132 7.68 7.41 -2.06
CA PHE A 132 7.27 6.04 -1.79
C PHE A 132 8.19 5.00 -2.45
N PHE A 133 8.49 5.17 -3.74
CA PHE A 133 9.39 4.27 -4.44
C PHE A 133 10.83 4.33 -3.93
N VAL A 134 11.33 5.52 -3.53
CA VAL A 134 12.60 5.63 -2.81
C VAL A 134 12.55 4.83 -1.50
N GLY A 135 11.45 4.92 -0.75
CA GLY A 135 11.23 4.11 0.46
C GLY A 135 11.32 2.61 0.18
N ILE A 136 10.66 2.13 -0.88
CA ILE A 136 10.71 0.71 -1.29
C ILE A 136 12.15 0.30 -1.63
N LEU A 137 12.87 1.09 -2.43
CA LEU A 137 14.27 0.81 -2.80
C LEU A 137 15.21 0.76 -1.60
N ASN A 138 14.88 1.48 -0.52
CA ASN A 138 15.66 1.51 0.71
C ASN A 138 15.22 0.43 1.72
N GLY A 139 14.23 -0.42 1.38
CA GLY A 139 13.70 -1.44 2.27
C GLY A 139 12.81 -0.93 3.40
N ALA A 140 12.41 0.36 3.36
CA ALA A 140 11.59 0.97 4.42
C ALA A 140 10.16 0.39 4.50
N TRP A 141 9.74 -0.34 3.47
CA TRP A 141 8.43 -1.00 3.40
C TRP A 141 8.47 -2.47 3.83
N ASP A 142 9.64 -3.08 4.02
CA ASP A 142 9.75 -4.44 4.57
C ASP A 142 9.93 -4.36 6.09
N VAL A 143 8.86 -3.96 6.77
CA VAL A 143 8.89 -3.77 8.23
C VAL A 143 8.98 -5.10 8.96
N SER A 144 9.54 -5.05 10.17
CA SER A 144 9.63 -6.15 11.13
C SER A 144 8.27 -6.49 11.75
N ALA A 145 8.24 -7.48 12.65
CA ALA A 145 7.02 -8.10 13.16
C ALA A 145 6.97 -8.16 14.70
N GLU A 146 7.57 -7.20 15.41
CA GLU A 146 7.66 -7.22 16.88
C GLU A 146 6.28 -7.28 17.54
N TRP A 147 5.28 -6.59 16.99
CA TRP A 147 3.93 -6.66 17.53
C TRP A 147 3.23 -7.98 17.20
N ASN A 148 3.52 -8.60 16.05
CA ASN A 148 3.03 -9.94 15.72
C ASN A 148 3.57 -10.98 16.69
N GLU A 149 4.88 -10.94 17.00
CA GLU A 149 5.52 -11.86 17.96
C GLU A 149 4.97 -11.69 19.37
N ARG A 150 4.60 -10.46 19.72
CA ARG A 150 4.08 -10.09 21.03
C ARG A 150 2.61 -10.48 21.23
N PHE A 151 1.83 -10.49 20.16
CA PHE A 151 0.43 -10.92 20.11
C PHE A 151 0.23 -12.05 19.08
N PRO A 152 0.84 -13.23 19.30
CA PRO A 152 0.88 -14.31 18.31
C PRO A 152 -0.48 -14.99 18.09
N ASP A 153 -1.44 -14.75 18.98
CA ASP A 153 -2.83 -15.20 18.86
C ASP A 153 -3.65 -14.35 17.88
N TYR A 154 -3.21 -13.12 17.60
CA TYR A 154 -3.90 -12.23 16.69
C TYR A 154 -3.67 -12.65 15.23
N LYS A 155 -4.76 -12.79 14.49
CA LYS A 155 -4.73 -13.17 13.07
C LYS A 155 -4.96 -11.93 12.22
N PHE A 156 -3.90 -11.51 11.54
CA PHE A 156 -3.96 -10.41 10.60
C PHE A 156 -4.77 -10.77 9.36
N THR A 157 -5.44 -9.77 8.80
CA THR A 157 -6.17 -9.88 7.55
C THR A 157 -5.17 -10.10 6.41
N SER A 158 -5.40 -11.11 5.57
CA SER A 158 -4.54 -11.32 4.38
C SER A 158 -4.87 -10.30 3.29
N VAL A 159 -3.89 -9.97 2.44
CA VAL A 159 -4.11 -9.07 1.31
C VAL A 159 -5.11 -9.63 0.30
N GLU A 160 -5.12 -10.96 0.09
CA GLU A 160 -6.08 -11.63 -0.79
C GLU A 160 -7.51 -11.55 -0.21
N GLU A 161 -7.69 -11.83 1.07
CA GLU A 161 -9.00 -11.71 1.74
C GLU A 161 -9.52 -10.28 1.65
N TYR A 162 -8.70 -9.30 2.01
CA TYR A 162 -9.08 -7.89 2.01
C TYR A 162 -9.48 -7.42 0.61
N LEU A 163 -8.60 -7.65 -0.38
CA LEU A 163 -8.82 -7.13 -1.73
C LEU A 163 -9.92 -7.90 -2.47
N THR A 164 -10.10 -9.20 -2.23
CA THR A 164 -11.24 -9.94 -2.78
C THR A 164 -12.55 -9.34 -2.28
N LYS A 165 -12.67 -9.09 -0.97
CA LYS A 165 -13.88 -8.48 -0.39
C LYS A 165 -14.15 -7.07 -0.93
N ALA A 166 -13.10 -6.29 -1.19
CA ALA A 166 -13.24 -4.93 -1.72
C ALA A 166 -13.63 -4.91 -3.22
N TRP A 167 -13.11 -5.85 -4.01
CA TRP A 167 -13.10 -5.76 -5.48
C TRP A 167 -13.91 -6.81 -6.22
N GLU A 168 -14.25 -7.93 -5.61
CA GLU A 168 -15.01 -8.99 -6.29
C GLU A 168 -16.39 -8.49 -6.75
N GLY A 169 -16.71 -8.75 -8.02
CA GLY A 169 -17.96 -8.30 -8.64
C GLY A 169 -18.04 -6.80 -8.94
N LYS A 170 -16.97 -6.01 -8.73
CA LYS A 170 -16.91 -4.61 -9.15
C LYS A 170 -16.70 -4.49 -10.66
N PRO A 171 -17.22 -3.42 -11.30
CA PRO A 171 -17.09 -3.20 -12.75
C PRO A 171 -15.62 -3.11 -13.23
#